data_AF-A0A8W8N6W3-F1
#
_entry.id   AF-A0A8W8N6W3-F1
#
_cell.length_a   1.000
_cell.length_b   1.000
_cell.length_c   1.000
_cell.angle_alpha   90.00
_cell.angle_beta   90.00
_cell.angle_gamma   90.00
#
_symmetry.space_group_name_H-M   'P 1'
#
loop_
_entity.id
_entity.type
_entity.pdbx_description
1 polymer ?
#
loop_
_entity_poly.entity_id
_entity_poly.type
_entity_poly.pdbx_seq_one_letter_code
_entity_poly.pdbx_strand_id
1 'polypeptide(L)'
;MSTLAVPVSVKRSSSQRSPPRAKRGAGVRRTNSFNLLARPSKPGDRLNVELLYSLTPYKENVDEVSEYARSILINAIKMEPHVHDIFFPNENPDPVLDYIDTRGFPMDKLATALVAESISKIKDEYKFHQMIDKSSLQDVLRDIYNGLQWKKLGFCLYSLTYPDVVRDQKTGVCLRDFIDDNGHVWAEKLLAHIMEPRWTLMWMFRIVRGQCTEADYNREMNALFVKIHLLDPQVVIPAFQFLLNQKALPSVNLELATRNYLGGSLDSSLLDEEVMAAEHKDSVPLNASRISLSDLEVTHGVEVEEFITSECRNLDIWNEKRPENSKLSKARDRCVVM
;
A
#
# COMPACT_ATOMS: atom_id res chain seq x y z
N MET A 1 -45.60 3.54 -70.06
CA MET A 1 -45.34 3.46 -68.61
C MET A 1 -45.17 4.88 -68.07
N SER A 2 -46.16 5.28 -67.28
CA SER A 2 -46.17 6.29 -66.21
C SER A 2 -45.75 7.74 -66.48
N THR A 3 -46.79 8.57 -66.58
CA THR A 3 -46.89 10.04 -66.54
C THR A 3 -46.77 10.64 -65.13
N LEU A 4 -46.15 11.84 -65.07
CA LEU A 4 -46.51 13.08 -64.33
C LEU A 4 -47.08 13.02 -62.90
N ALA A 5 -46.50 13.81 -61.99
CA ALA A 5 -47.16 14.93 -61.26
C ALA A 5 -46.28 15.52 -60.13
N VAL A 6 -46.60 16.77 -59.77
CA VAL A 6 -45.81 17.77 -59.01
C VAL A 6 -46.14 17.74 -57.49
N PRO A 7 -45.74 18.72 -56.61
CA PRO A 7 -45.20 18.45 -55.28
C PRO A 7 -46.16 18.84 -54.13
N VAL A 8 -45.91 18.40 -52.88
CA VAL A 8 -46.55 19.02 -51.71
C VAL A 8 -45.61 19.01 -50.50
N SER A 9 -45.32 20.22 -50.01
CA SER A 9 -44.72 20.52 -48.71
C SER A 9 -45.78 20.47 -47.62
N VAL A 10 -45.51 19.79 -46.50
CA VAL A 10 -46.31 19.89 -45.27
C VAL A 10 -45.41 20.28 -44.08
N LYS A 11 -45.75 21.43 -43.48
CA LYS A 11 -45.23 21.97 -42.21
C LYS A 11 -45.73 21.17 -41.00
N ARG A 12 -44.92 21.07 -39.94
CA ARG A 12 -45.25 21.15 -38.48
C ARG A 12 -43.96 20.86 -37.69
N SER A 13 -43.22 21.84 -37.19
CA SER A 13 -43.39 22.66 -35.98
C SER A 13 -43.18 21.93 -34.64
N SER A 14 -42.33 22.59 -33.82
CA SER A 14 -42.28 22.62 -32.35
C SER A 14 -41.71 21.44 -31.57
N SER A 15 -40.42 21.59 -31.22
CA SER A 15 -39.91 21.86 -29.86
C SER A 15 -40.04 20.80 -28.75
N GLN A 16 -38.90 20.70 -28.04
CA GLN A 16 -38.70 20.21 -26.67
C GLN A 16 -38.74 18.70 -26.44
N ARG A 17 -37.57 18.14 -26.13
CA ARG A 17 -37.38 17.42 -24.85
C ARG A 17 -35.93 17.48 -24.38
N SER A 18 -35.81 18.00 -23.18
CA SER A 18 -34.62 18.25 -22.38
C SER A 18 -33.82 16.97 -22.09
N PRO A 19 -32.50 17.05 -21.87
CA PRO A 19 -31.74 15.92 -21.35
C PRO A 19 -32.13 15.66 -19.87
N PRO A 20 -32.18 14.40 -19.42
CA PRO A 20 -32.52 14.08 -18.04
C PRO A 20 -31.36 14.44 -17.10
N ARG A 21 -31.65 15.44 -16.28
CA ARG A 21 -31.25 15.65 -14.87
C ARG A 21 -30.28 14.59 -14.30
N ALA A 22 -29.00 14.95 -14.23
CA ALA A 22 -28.03 14.25 -13.40
C ALA A 22 -28.47 14.31 -11.93
N LYS A 23 -28.79 13.15 -11.35
CA LYS A 23 -28.96 13.01 -9.90
C LYS A 23 -27.59 13.20 -9.26
N ARG A 24 -27.45 14.26 -8.47
CA ARG A 24 -26.43 14.35 -7.42
C ARG A 24 -26.71 13.22 -6.43
N GLY A 25 -25.90 12.18 -6.48
CA GLY A 25 -25.79 11.15 -5.46
C GLY A 25 -24.38 11.23 -4.87
N ALA A 26 -24.32 11.48 -3.57
CA ALA A 26 -23.09 11.52 -2.80
C ALA A 26 -22.33 10.19 -2.90
N GLY A 27 -21.02 10.30 -3.02
CA GLY A 27 -20.09 9.19 -2.97
C GLY A 27 -18.69 9.78 -2.90
N VAL A 28 -18.36 10.34 -1.73
CA VAL A 28 -17.00 10.76 -1.40
C VAL A 28 -16.17 9.48 -1.29
N ARG A 29 -15.68 8.98 -2.42
CA ARG A 29 -14.58 8.01 -2.46
C ARG A 29 -13.29 8.81 -2.29
N ARG A 30 -12.75 8.83 -1.08
CA ARG A 30 -11.35 9.16 -0.84
C ARG A 30 -10.49 8.04 -1.45
N THR A 31 -10.28 8.11 -2.75
CA THR A 31 -9.11 7.46 -3.35
C THR A 31 -7.97 8.46 -3.18
N ASN A 32 -7.04 8.17 -2.26
CA ASN A 32 -5.76 8.86 -2.20
C ASN A 32 -4.95 8.43 -3.43
N SER A 33 -5.37 8.90 -4.61
CA SER A 33 -4.54 8.89 -5.80
C SER A 33 -3.51 10.01 -5.62
N PHE A 34 -2.33 9.65 -5.13
CA PHE A 34 -1.16 10.50 -5.16
C PHE A 34 -0.89 10.85 -6.64
N ASN A 35 -1.31 12.04 -7.07
CA ASN A 35 -1.02 12.56 -8.40
C ASN A 35 0.51 12.75 -8.55
N LEU A 36 1.18 11.74 -9.09
CA LEU A 36 2.62 11.74 -9.40
C LEU A 36 2.96 12.46 -10.72
N LEU A 37 2.01 13.13 -11.39
CA LEU A 37 2.21 13.66 -12.74
C LEU A 37 1.87 15.14 -12.87
N ALA A 38 2.82 15.99 -12.47
CA ALA A 38 3.07 17.30 -13.08
C ALA A 38 4.49 17.76 -12.72
N ARG A 39 5.48 17.54 -13.59
CA ARG A 39 6.83 18.12 -13.46
C ARG A 39 6.90 19.46 -14.21
N PRO A 40 7.11 20.63 -13.56
CA PRO A 40 7.40 21.88 -14.25
C PRO A 40 8.91 22.21 -14.24
N SER A 41 9.51 22.26 -15.44
CA SER A 41 10.80 22.89 -15.84
C SER A 41 12.11 22.43 -15.14
N LYS A 42 13.23 22.48 -15.88
CA LYS A 42 14.54 21.86 -15.57
C LYS A 42 15.06 22.13 -14.13
N PRO A 43 15.59 21.10 -13.43
CA PRO A 43 15.91 21.15 -12.00
C PRO A 43 17.23 21.86 -11.60
N GLY A 44 18.16 22.09 -12.53
CA GLY A 44 19.55 22.50 -12.20
C GLY A 44 19.71 23.74 -11.32
N ASP A 45 18.83 24.74 -11.45
CA ASP A 45 18.90 25.99 -10.65
C ASP A 45 18.13 25.92 -9.31
N ARG A 46 17.47 24.79 -9.01
CA ARG A 46 16.67 24.61 -7.79
C ARG A 46 17.34 23.74 -6.73
N LEU A 47 18.30 22.89 -7.13
CA LEU A 47 18.98 21.97 -6.23
C LEU A 47 20.06 22.70 -5.42
N ASN A 48 20.02 22.58 -4.11
CA ASN A 48 21.04 23.10 -3.21
C ASN A 48 21.16 22.24 -1.95
N VAL A 49 22.29 22.37 -1.24
CA VAL A 49 22.60 21.51 -0.09
C VAL A 49 21.68 21.74 1.10
N GLU A 50 21.17 22.95 1.30
CA GLU A 50 20.24 23.26 2.40
C GLU A 50 18.88 22.58 2.15
N LEU A 51 18.40 22.63 0.91
CA LEU A 51 17.20 21.91 0.47
C LEU A 51 17.40 20.40 0.68
N LEU A 52 18.50 19.84 0.17
CA LEU A 52 18.82 18.43 0.34
C LEU A 52 18.87 18.02 1.82
N TYR A 53 19.51 18.81 2.67
CA TYR A 53 19.57 18.57 4.11
C TYR A 53 18.17 18.60 4.74
N SER A 54 17.33 19.57 4.37
CA SER A 54 15.99 19.75 4.92
C SER A 54 14.97 18.66 4.55
N LEU A 55 15.22 17.92 3.46
CA LEU A 55 14.38 16.79 3.07
C LEU A 55 14.30 15.76 4.19
N THR A 56 13.10 15.39 4.62
CA THR A 56 12.90 14.42 5.71
C THR A 56 11.72 13.50 5.39
N PRO A 57 11.79 12.21 5.77
CA PRO A 57 10.63 11.32 5.65
C PRO A 57 9.56 11.61 6.70
N TYR A 58 9.86 12.44 7.70
CA TYR A 58 8.96 12.72 8.83
C TYR A 58 8.07 13.93 8.57
N LYS A 59 6.75 13.74 8.59
CA LYS A 59 5.76 14.81 8.67
C LYS A 59 4.89 14.63 9.89
N GLU A 60 4.82 15.64 10.75
CA GLU A 60 4.06 15.56 12.01
C GLU A 60 4.42 14.34 12.87
N ASN A 61 5.70 13.93 12.84
CA ASN A 61 6.26 12.72 13.46
C ASN A 61 5.84 11.37 12.85
N VAL A 62 5.13 11.36 11.73
CA VAL A 62 4.81 10.17 10.95
C VAL A 62 5.87 9.96 9.87
N ASP A 63 6.36 8.73 9.73
CA ASP A 63 7.28 8.32 8.68
C ASP A 63 6.49 8.00 7.40
N GLU A 64 6.35 8.98 6.51
CA GLU A 64 5.52 8.85 5.30
C GLU A 64 6.05 7.79 4.34
N VAL A 65 7.37 7.57 4.33
CA VAL A 65 7.99 6.55 3.48
C VAL A 65 7.61 5.16 3.98
N SER A 66 7.61 4.94 5.31
CA SER A 66 7.14 3.69 5.89
C SER A 66 5.67 3.42 5.57
N GLU A 67 4.80 4.43 5.70
CA GLU A 67 3.37 4.29 5.36
C GLU A 67 3.16 3.96 3.88
N TYR A 68 3.87 4.66 2.98
CA TYR A 68 3.80 4.40 1.56
C TYR A 68 4.34 3.00 1.21
N ALA A 69 5.47 2.60 1.79
CA ALA A 69 6.04 1.26 1.62
C ALA A 69 5.08 0.15 2.08
N ARG A 70 4.35 0.36 3.19
CA ARG A 70 3.30 -0.55 3.67
C ARG A 70 2.13 -0.63 2.69
N SER A 71 1.72 0.49 2.11
CA SER A 71 0.68 0.51 1.07
C SER A 71 1.09 -0.26 -0.19
N ILE A 72 2.34 -0.10 -0.63
CA ILE A 72 2.88 -0.87 -1.77
C ILE A 72 2.94 -2.36 -1.45
N LEU A 73 3.34 -2.74 -0.23
CA LEU A 73 3.35 -4.13 0.21
C LEU A 73 1.94 -4.75 0.23
N ILE A 74 0.93 -4.01 0.70
CA ILE A 74 -0.47 -4.46 0.64
C ILE A 74 -0.90 -4.66 -0.81
N ASN A 75 -0.56 -3.76 -1.73
CA ASN A 75 -0.86 -3.95 -3.14
C ASN A 75 -0.14 -5.20 -3.70
N ALA A 76 1.13 -5.44 -3.34
CA ALA A 76 1.86 -6.65 -3.71
C ALA A 76 1.13 -7.92 -3.24
N ILE A 77 0.68 -7.94 -1.98
CA ILE A 77 -0.10 -9.05 -1.40
C ILE A 77 -1.39 -9.27 -2.20
N LYS A 78 -2.10 -8.19 -2.55
CA LYS A 78 -3.33 -8.28 -3.34
C LYS A 78 -3.09 -8.82 -4.76
N MET A 79 -1.87 -8.73 -5.30
CA MET A 79 -1.49 -9.23 -6.62
C MET A 79 -1.00 -10.69 -6.61
N GLU A 80 -0.85 -11.30 -5.44
CA GLU A 80 -0.42 -12.70 -5.34
C GLU A 80 -1.47 -13.64 -5.97
N PRO A 81 -1.11 -14.53 -6.92
CA PRO A 81 -2.08 -15.23 -7.77
C PRO A 81 -3.18 -16.01 -7.04
N HIS A 82 -2.84 -16.66 -5.94
CA HIS A 82 -3.74 -17.52 -5.16
C HIS A 82 -4.78 -16.74 -4.33
N VAL A 83 -4.55 -15.44 -4.09
CA VAL A 83 -5.53 -14.56 -3.43
C VAL A 83 -6.14 -13.54 -4.39
N HIS A 84 -5.41 -13.14 -5.43
CA HIS A 84 -5.83 -12.07 -6.35
C HIS A 84 -7.16 -12.39 -7.04
N ASP A 85 -7.23 -13.55 -7.69
CA ASP A 85 -8.41 -13.92 -8.49
C ASP A 85 -9.67 -14.12 -7.64
N ILE A 86 -9.49 -14.52 -6.38
CA ILE A 86 -10.58 -14.84 -5.44
C ILE A 86 -11.08 -13.58 -4.74
N PHE A 87 -10.16 -12.80 -4.17
CA PHE A 87 -10.49 -11.69 -3.27
C PHE A 87 -10.31 -10.32 -3.92
N PHE A 88 -9.35 -10.15 -4.84
CA PHE A 88 -8.94 -8.85 -5.36
C PHE A 88 -9.00 -8.69 -6.90
N PRO A 89 -9.99 -9.25 -7.63
CA PRO A 89 -9.97 -9.33 -9.09
C PRO A 89 -10.06 -7.96 -9.81
N ASN A 90 -10.41 -6.89 -9.09
CA ASN A 90 -10.53 -5.54 -9.63
C ASN A 90 -9.33 -4.64 -9.32
N GLU A 91 -8.38 -5.14 -8.53
CA GLU A 91 -7.19 -4.40 -8.15
C GLU A 91 -6.16 -4.44 -9.27
N ASN A 92 -5.36 -3.38 -9.39
CA ASN A 92 -4.29 -3.30 -10.38
C ASN A 92 -2.93 -3.26 -9.70
N PRO A 93 -1.89 -3.83 -10.33
CA PRO A 93 -0.54 -3.78 -9.78
C PRO A 93 -0.03 -2.34 -9.79
N ASP A 94 0.55 -1.92 -8.67
CA ASP A 94 1.29 -0.66 -8.61
C ASP A 94 2.56 -0.77 -9.47
N PRO A 95 2.88 0.22 -10.33
CA PRO A 95 4.08 0.19 -11.17
C PRO A 95 5.40 0.03 -10.40
N VAL A 96 5.43 0.37 -9.11
CA VAL A 96 6.60 0.20 -8.25
C VAL A 96 6.90 -1.29 -8.01
N LEU A 97 5.90 -2.17 -8.09
CA LEU A 97 6.07 -3.62 -7.90
C LEU A 97 7.07 -4.24 -8.87
N ASP A 98 7.19 -3.71 -10.09
CA ASP A 98 8.13 -4.20 -11.11
C ASP A 98 9.60 -4.10 -10.66
N TYR A 99 9.89 -3.24 -9.69
CA TYR A 99 11.23 -2.98 -9.17
C TYR A 99 11.50 -3.67 -7.83
N ILE A 100 10.49 -4.33 -7.25
CA ILE A 100 10.62 -4.97 -5.94
C ILE A 100 11.14 -6.39 -6.14
N ASP A 101 12.34 -6.65 -5.61
CA ASP A 101 12.84 -8.01 -5.51
C ASP A 101 12.23 -8.70 -4.29
N THR A 102 11.12 -9.42 -4.49
CA THR A 102 10.50 -10.26 -3.47
C THR A 102 11.18 -11.63 -3.34
N ARG A 103 12.20 -11.94 -4.15
CA ARG A 103 12.84 -13.28 -4.14
C ARG A 103 13.45 -13.56 -2.78
N GLY A 104 13.02 -14.67 -2.17
CA GLY A 104 13.48 -15.10 -0.85
C GLY A 104 12.63 -14.59 0.32
N PHE A 105 11.60 -13.77 0.07
CA PHE A 105 10.53 -13.51 1.03
C PHE A 105 9.31 -14.39 0.69
N PRO A 106 8.70 -15.11 1.66
CA PRO A 106 7.54 -15.95 1.41
C PRO A 106 6.27 -15.09 1.31
N MET A 107 6.12 -14.39 0.17
CA MET A 107 5.00 -13.48 -0.08
C MET A 107 3.68 -14.23 -0.13
N ASP A 108 3.71 -15.43 -0.69
CA ASP A 108 2.61 -16.39 -0.71
C ASP A 108 2.07 -16.70 0.70
N LYS A 109 2.97 -17.02 1.63
CA LYS A 109 2.64 -17.32 3.02
C LYS A 109 2.06 -16.10 3.72
N LEU A 110 2.63 -14.91 3.50
CA LEU A 110 2.12 -13.67 4.08
C LEU A 110 0.74 -13.32 3.53
N ALA A 111 0.53 -13.42 2.22
CA ALA A 111 -0.74 -13.13 1.57
C ALA A 111 -1.85 -14.05 2.10
N THR A 112 -1.60 -15.35 2.12
CA THR A 112 -2.53 -16.34 2.67
C THR A 112 -2.84 -16.05 4.13
N ALA A 113 -1.82 -15.81 4.97
CA ALA A 113 -2.02 -15.53 6.39
C ALA A 113 -2.77 -14.22 6.64
N LEU A 114 -2.53 -13.17 5.85
CA LEU A 114 -3.19 -11.87 6.02
C LEU A 114 -4.67 -11.94 5.62
N VAL A 115 -5.01 -12.63 4.53
CA VAL A 115 -6.39 -12.89 4.14
C VAL A 115 -7.09 -13.78 5.18
N ALA A 116 -6.43 -14.85 5.65
CA ALA A 116 -6.96 -15.70 6.71
C ALA A 116 -7.20 -14.92 8.02
N GLU A 117 -6.36 -13.92 8.33
CA GLU A 117 -6.55 -13.05 9.48
C GLU A 117 -7.83 -12.23 9.35
N SER A 118 -8.07 -11.63 8.18
CA SER A 118 -9.30 -10.89 7.88
C SER A 118 -10.53 -11.81 8.01
N ILE A 119 -10.53 -12.98 7.34
CA ILE A 119 -11.60 -14.00 7.46
C ILE A 119 -11.86 -14.36 8.92
N SER A 120 -10.82 -14.58 9.72
CA SER A 120 -10.96 -14.97 11.12
C SER A 120 -11.61 -13.88 12.01
N LYS A 121 -11.52 -12.62 11.60
CA LYS A 121 -12.04 -11.44 12.34
C LYS A 121 -13.47 -11.11 11.93
N ILE A 122 -13.80 -11.28 10.65
CA ILE A 122 -15.13 -11.02 10.10
C ILE A 122 -16.12 -12.03 10.68
N LYS A 123 -17.14 -11.57 11.40
CA LYS A 123 -18.24 -12.44 11.84
C LYS A 123 -19.30 -12.51 10.76
N ASP A 124 -19.04 -13.34 9.76
CA ASP A 124 -19.92 -13.59 8.65
C ASP A 124 -21.07 -14.54 9.02
N GLU A 125 -22.14 -14.51 8.22
CA GLU A 125 -23.33 -15.35 8.41
C GLU A 125 -23.11 -16.81 7.98
N TYR A 126 -22.07 -17.10 7.20
CA TYR A 126 -21.71 -18.43 6.70
C TYR A 126 -20.67 -19.14 7.58
N LYS A 127 -20.21 -18.50 8.66
CA LYS A 127 -19.24 -19.02 9.63
C LYS A 127 -17.86 -19.38 9.07
N PHE A 128 -17.40 -18.72 8.01
CA PHE A 128 -16.03 -18.89 7.50
C PHE A 128 -14.97 -18.61 8.56
N HIS A 129 -15.21 -17.61 9.43
CA HIS A 129 -14.31 -17.32 10.56
C HIS A 129 -14.05 -18.47 11.52
N GLN A 130 -14.95 -19.47 11.59
CA GLN A 130 -14.78 -20.64 12.47
C GLN A 130 -13.84 -21.68 11.87
N MET A 131 -13.60 -21.62 10.56
CA MET A 131 -12.69 -22.52 9.86
C MET A 131 -11.23 -22.18 10.14
N ILE A 132 -10.90 -20.97 10.60
CA ILE A 132 -9.52 -20.55 10.84
C ILE A 132 -9.09 -20.79 12.30
N ASP A 133 -7.96 -21.48 12.50
CA ASP A 133 -7.29 -21.58 13.79
C ASP A 133 -6.55 -20.27 14.10
N LYS A 134 -7.15 -19.47 14.98
CA LYS A 134 -6.58 -18.18 15.39
C LYS A 134 -5.25 -18.32 16.11
N SER A 135 -5.05 -19.39 16.88
CA SER A 135 -3.78 -19.61 17.61
C SER A 135 -2.65 -19.84 16.62
N SER A 136 -2.82 -20.85 15.76
CA SER A 136 -1.82 -21.23 14.76
C SER A 136 -1.56 -20.11 13.76
N LEU A 137 -2.59 -19.36 13.37
CA LEU A 137 -2.43 -18.18 12.52
C LEU A 137 -1.59 -17.08 13.17
N GLN A 138 -1.81 -16.78 14.45
CA GLN A 138 -1.02 -15.77 15.16
C GLN A 138 0.44 -16.21 15.32
N ASP A 139 0.70 -17.50 15.48
CA ASP A 139 2.06 -18.05 15.48
C ASP A 139 2.73 -17.85 14.12
N VAL A 140 2.03 -18.18 13.03
CA VAL A 140 2.51 -17.96 11.65
C VAL A 140 2.83 -16.49 11.37
N LEU A 141 1.91 -15.57 11.70
CA LEU A 141 2.10 -14.14 11.50
C LEU A 141 3.26 -13.60 12.35
N ARG A 142 3.35 -14.03 13.61
CA ARG A 142 4.44 -13.64 14.52
C ARG A 142 5.80 -14.06 13.98
N ASP A 143 5.91 -15.27 13.44
CA ASP A 143 7.16 -15.78 12.86
C ASP A 143 7.58 -14.97 11.62
N ILE A 144 6.62 -14.54 10.79
CA ILE A 144 6.89 -13.67 9.64
C ILE A 144 7.36 -12.29 10.12
N TYR A 145 6.58 -11.60 10.96
CA TYR A 145 6.87 -10.22 11.37
C TYR A 145 8.12 -10.08 12.23
N ASN A 146 8.49 -11.11 12.99
CA ASN A 146 9.74 -11.14 13.77
C ASN A 146 10.95 -11.65 12.95
N GLY A 147 10.71 -12.17 11.75
CA GLY A 147 11.74 -12.73 10.89
C GLY A 147 12.72 -11.70 10.36
N LEU A 148 13.97 -12.12 10.11
CA LEU A 148 14.97 -11.28 9.46
C LEU A 148 14.52 -10.84 8.05
N GLN A 149 13.76 -11.69 7.36
CA GLN A 149 13.27 -11.39 6.01
C GLN A 149 12.28 -10.23 6.00
N TRP A 150 11.47 -10.05 7.05
CA TRP A 150 10.59 -8.89 7.21
C TRP A 150 11.38 -7.58 7.26
N LYS A 151 12.46 -7.55 8.05
CA LYS A 151 13.34 -6.37 8.14
C LYS A 151 14.03 -6.08 6.81
N LYS A 152 14.51 -7.10 6.11
CA LYS A 152 15.16 -6.97 4.79
C LYS A 152 14.19 -6.44 3.73
N LEU A 153 12.99 -7.02 3.65
CA LEU A 153 11.91 -6.55 2.78
C LEU A 153 11.58 -5.09 3.08
N GLY A 154 11.47 -4.75 4.37
CA GLY A 154 11.19 -3.39 4.77
C GLY A 154 12.25 -2.39 4.36
N PHE A 155 13.53 -2.71 4.54
CA PHE A 155 14.61 -1.84 4.08
C PHE A 155 14.62 -1.70 2.54
N CYS A 156 14.34 -2.79 1.81
CA CYS A 156 14.23 -2.77 0.35
C CYS A 156 13.12 -1.82 -0.12
N LEU A 157 11.89 -2.01 0.37
CA LEU A 157 10.74 -1.17 0.03
C LEU A 157 10.93 0.29 0.44
N TYR A 158 11.48 0.51 1.63
CA TYR A 158 11.76 1.86 2.12
C TYR A 158 12.77 2.56 1.22
N SER A 159 13.88 1.91 0.89
CA SER A 159 14.92 2.47 0.01
C SER A 159 14.42 2.72 -1.42
N LEU A 160 13.54 1.85 -1.92
CA LEU A 160 12.95 1.99 -3.26
C LEU A 160 12.03 3.21 -3.35
N THR A 161 11.18 3.41 -2.34
CA THR A 161 10.14 4.45 -2.32
C THR A 161 10.62 5.80 -1.79
N TYR A 162 11.64 5.81 -0.92
CA TYR A 162 12.18 7.01 -0.30
C TYR A 162 12.45 8.13 -1.30
N PRO A 163 13.12 7.90 -2.45
CA PRO A 163 13.57 9.02 -3.26
C PRO A 163 12.42 9.82 -3.90
N ASP A 164 11.27 9.19 -4.12
CA ASP A 164 10.12 9.82 -4.77
C ASP A 164 9.13 10.41 -3.75
N VAL A 165 9.01 9.77 -2.58
CA VAL A 165 8.14 10.17 -1.46
C VAL A 165 8.74 11.35 -0.71
N VAL A 166 10.04 11.34 -0.42
CA VAL A 166 10.70 12.42 0.32
C VAL A 166 10.89 13.62 -0.59
N ARG A 167 10.04 14.64 -0.38
CA ARG A 167 10.00 15.86 -1.19
C ARG A 167 9.71 17.11 -0.38
N ASP A 168 10.25 18.22 -0.86
CA ASP A 168 9.86 19.53 -0.38
C ASP A 168 8.48 19.91 -0.91
N GLN A 169 7.58 20.30 -0.02
CA GLN A 169 6.19 20.61 -0.37
C GLN A 169 6.07 21.89 -1.21
N LYS A 170 7.00 22.84 -1.06
CA LYS A 170 6.92 24.15 -1.74
C LYS A 170 7.40 24.06 -3.18
N THR A 171 8.54 23.40 -3.39
CA THR A 171 9.21 23.33 -4.69
C THR A 171 8.88 22.06 -5.46
N GLY A 172 8.41 21.02 -4.78
CA GLY A 172 8.16 19.69 -5.36
C GLY A 172 9.43 18.88 -5.62
N VAL A 173 10.61 19.41 -5.30
CA VAL A 173 11.90 18.72 -5.45
C VAL A 173 11.93 17.53 -4.50
N CYS A 174 12.30 16.37 -5.03
CA CYS A 174 12.41 15.13 -4.29
C CYS A 174 13.86 14.63 -4.25
N LEU A 175 14.16 13.65 -3.41
CA LEU A 175 15.52 13.11 -3.34
C LEU A 175 15.95 12.48 -4.68
N ARG A 176 15.02 11.91 -5.46
CA ARG A 176 15.29 11.38 -6.81
C ARG A 176 16.00 12.40 -7.70
N ASP A 177 15.60 13.68 -7.63
CA ASP A 177 16.21 14.74 -8.43
C ASP A 177 17.70 14.95 -8.12
N PHE A 178 18.13 14.70 -6.88
CA PHE A 178 19.55 14.75 -6.48
C PHE A 178 20.31 13.48 -6.85
N ILE A 179 19.66 12.32 -6.80
CA ILE A 179 20.25 11.04 -7.25
C ILE A 179 20.56 11.12 -8.75
N ASP A 180 19.59 11.59 -9.53
CA ASP A 180 19.69 11.74 -10.98
C ASP A 180 20.72 12.83 -11.38
N ASP A 181 20.91 13.85 -10.54
CA ASP A 181 21.92 14.91 -10.71
C ASP A 181 23.26 14.59 -10.04
N ASN A 182 23.85 13.43 -10.36
CA ASN A 182 25.12 12.97 -9.79
C ASN A 182 25.08 12.80 -8.25
N GLY A 183 24.30 11.82 -7.77
CA GLY A 183 24.13 11.54 -6.33
C GLY A 183 25.41 11.54 -5.50
N HIS A 184 26.52 10.99 -5.99
CA HIS A 184 27.82 11.00 -5.30
C HIS A 184 28.33 12.42 -4.98
N VAL A 185 28.22 13.37 -5.91
CA VAL A 185 28.62 14.78 -5.68
C VAL A 185 27.75 15.41 -4.59
N TRP A 186 26.45 15.11 -4.59
CA TRP A 186 25.53 15.60 -3.56
C TRP A 186 25.77 14.96 -2.19
N ALA A 187 26.17 13.68 -2.14
CA ALA A 187 26.58 13.02 -0.91
C ALA A 187 27.82 13.71 -0.29
N GLU A 188 28.83 14.02 -1.10
CA GLU A 188 30.03 14.74 -0.64
C GLU A 188 29.70 16.15 -0.15
N LYS A 189 28.86 16.90 -0.89
CA LYS A 189 28.40 18.23 -0.47
C LYS A 189 27.63 18.18 0.85
N LEU A 190 26.77 17.19 1.03
CA LEU A 190 26.01 16.98 2.25
C LEU A 190 26.91 16.61 3.43
N LEU A 191 27.92 15.75 3.21
CA LEU A 191 28.94 15.44 4.22
C LEU A 191 29.72 16.70 4.62
N ALA A 192 30.19 17.47 3.65
CA ALA A 192 30.89 18.73 3.92
C ALA A 192 30.04 19.69 4.76
N HIS A 193 28.74 19.79 4.46
CA HIS A 193 27.80 20.62 5.22
C HIS A 193 27.65 20.18 6.69
N ILE A 194 27.49 18.88 6.97
CA ILE A 194 27.38 18.40 8.36
C ILE A 194 28.69 18.49 9.14
N MET A 195 29.83 18.54 8.43
CA MET A 195 31.14 18.75 9.04
C MET A 195 31.42 20.22 9.42
N GLU A 196 30.56 21.16 9.02
CA GLU A 196 30.74 22.56 9.38
C GLU A 196 30.52 22.79 10.89
N PRO A 197 31.39 23.55 11.57
CA PRO A 197 31.23 23.82 13.02
C PRO A 197 29.87 24.42 13.40
N ARG A 198 29.29 25.24 12.51
CA ARG A 198 27.95 25.83 12.71
C ARG A 198 26.86 24.77 12.85
N TRP A 199 26.99 23.64 12.15
CA TRP A 199 26.02 22.55 12.19
C TRP A 199 26.05 21.86 13.56
N THR A 200 27.24 21.55 14.07
CA THR A 200 27.43 20.96 15.40
C THR A 200 26.90 21.89 16.49
N LEU A 201 27.22 23.19 16.40
CA LEU A 201 26.74 24.21 17.35
C LEU A 201 25.21 24.32 17.37
N MET A 202 24.56 24.26 16.19
CA MET A 202 23.10 24.27 16.09
C MET A 202 22.47 23.09 16.85
N TRP A 203 22.96 21.86 16.63
CA TRP A 203 22.43 20.67 17.31
C TRP A 203 22.68 20.71 18.81
N MET A 204 23.90 21.04 19.23
CA MET A 204 24.26 21.20 20.65
C MET A 204 23.31 22.19 21.33
N PHE A 205 23.04 23.33 20.70
CA PHE A 205 22.15 24.35 21.25
C PHE A 205 20.70 23.88 21.37
N ARG A 206 20.17 23.18 20.36
CA ARG A 206 18.82 22.59 20.40
C ARG A 206 18.68 21.61 21.56
N ILE A 207 19.69 20.76 21.76
CA ILE A 207 19.69 19.75 22.83
C ILE A 207 19.77 20.41 24.20
N VAL A 208 20.73 21.33 24.42
CA VAL A 208 20.92 22.02 25.72
C VAL A 208 19.69 22.84 26.11
N ARG A 209 18.97 23.42 25.14
CA ARG A 209 17.72 24.15 25.39
C ARG A 209 16.48 23.27 25.53
N GLY A 210 16.63 21.94 25.47
CA GLY A 210 15.51 21.00 25.55
C GLY A 210 14.55 21.04 24.36
N GLN A 211 14.99 21.59 23.21
CA GLN A 211 14.20 21.64 21.97
C GLN A 211 14.33 20.36 21.14
N CYS A 212 15.22 19.45 21.54
CA CYS A 212 15.48 18.18 20.89
C CYS A 212 15.89 17.18 21.95
N THR A 213 15.23 16.02 21.98
CA THR A 213 15.67 14.90 22.81
C THR A 213 16.80 14.13 22.10
N GLU A 214 17.49 13.26 22.84
CA GLU A 214 18.48 12.34 22.25
C GLU A 214 17.83 11.36 21.26
N ALA A 215 16.58 10.96 21.51
CA ALA A 215 15.81 10.10 20.61
C ALA A 215 15.48 10.83 19.30
N ASP A 216 15.06 12.10 19.36
CA ASP A 216 14.82 12.92 18.18
C ASP A 216 16.10 13.10 17.36
N TYR A 217 17.22 13.38 18.02
CA TYR A 217 18.52 13.50 17.37
C TYR A 217 18.92 12.21 16.65
N ASN A 218 18.83 11.06 17.33
CA ASN A 218 19.14 9.77 16.71
C ASN A 218 18.21 9.46 15.52
N ARG A 219 16.92 9.80 15.62
CA ARG A 219 15.96 9.63 14.52
C ARG A 219 16.36 10.45 13.29
N GLU A 220 16.68 11.73 13.49
CA GLU A 220 17.08 12.64 12.40
C GLU A 220 18.43 12.23 11.79
N MET A 221 19.39 11.77 12.61
CA MET A 221 20.67 11.27 12.09
C MET A 221 20.50 9.98 11.28
N ASN A 222 19.60 9.08 11.70
CA ASN A 222 19.32 7.87 10.92
C ASN A 222 18.60 8.18 9.59
N ALA A 223 17.68 9.15 9.57
CA ALA A 223 17.11 9.63 8.31
C ALA A 223 18.18 10.25 7.38
N LEU A 224 19.13 11.00 7.95
CA LEU A 224 20.28 11.52 7.20
C LEU A 224 21.15 10.39 6.64
N PHE A 225 21.41 9.33 7.41
CA PHE A 225 22.19 8.19 6.91
C PHE A 225 21.50 7.43 5.80
N VAL A 226 20.17 7.26 5.84
CA VAL A 226 19.42 6.68 4.71
C VAL A 226 19.58 7.55 3.47
N LYS A 227 19.44 8.87 3.61
CA LYS A 227 19.64 9.81 2.51
C LYS A 227 21.04 9.73 1.91
N ILE A 228 22.08 9.71 2.76
CA ILE A 228 23.47 9.54 2.32
C ILE A 228 23.65 8.18 1.63
N HIS A 229 23.12 7.11 2.21
CA HIS A 229 23.20 5.77 1.63
C HIS A 229 22.60 5.70 0.21
N LEU A 230 21.47 6.36 -0.02
CA LEU A 230 20.81 6.40 -1.32
C LEU A 230 21.53 7.29 -2.35
N LEU A 231 22.25 8.31 -1.89
CA LEU A 231 23.07 9.17 -2.76
C LEU A 231 24.41 8.51 -3.12
N ASP A 232 25.12 8.01 -2.10
CA ASP A 232 26.35 7.24 -2.21
C ASP A 232 26.62 6.41 -0.93
N PRO A 233 26.51 5.07 -0.98
CA PRO A 233 26.79 4.19 0.14
C PRO A 233 28.21 4.34 0.73
N GLN A 234 29.21 4.75 -0.06
CA GLN A 234 30.61 4.90 0.39
C GLN A 234 30.75 6.02 1.44
N VAL A 235 29.85 7.00 1.42
CA VAL A 235 29.93 8.22 2.27
C VAL A 235 29.33 8.00 3.66
N VAL A 236 28.54 6.92 3.85
CA VAL A 236 27.87 6.62 5.13
C VAL A 236 28.87 6.42 6.27
N ILE A 237 29.91 5.61 6.06
CA ILE A 237 30.90 5.29 7.11
C ILE A 237 31.71 6.53 7.52
N PRO A 238 32.26 7.34 6.58
CA PRO A 238 32.88 8.62 6.93
C PRO A 238 31.96 9.56 7.74
N ALA A 239 30.70 9.70 7.33
CA ALA A 239 29.73 10.54 8.04
C ALA A 239 29.48 10.03 9.47
N PHE A 240 29.34 8.72 9.63
CA PHE A 240 29.14 8.10 10.95
C PHE A 240 30.35 8.26 11.86
N GLN A 241 31.56 8.04 11.34
CA GLN A 241 32.80 8.24 12.10
C GLN A 241 32.97 9.70 12.53
N PHE A 242 32.63 10.67 11.67
CA PHE A 242 32.64 12.08 12.04
C PHE A 242 31.73 12.35 13.24
N LEU A 243 30.49 11.87 13.21
CA LEU A 243 29.50 12.07 14.28
C LEU A 243 29.91 11.36 15.59
N LEU A 244 30.46 10.15 15.51
CA LEU A 244 30.99 9.44 16.69
C LEU A 244 32.13 10.21 17.39
N ASN A 245 32.93 10.96 16.64
CA ASN A 245 34.03 11.75 17.19
C ASN A 245 33.57 13.10 17.79
N GLN A 246 32.29 13.48 17.62
CA GLN A 246 31.74 14.70 18.20
C GLN A 246 31.37 14.53 19.68
N LYS A 247 32.32 14.80 20.57
CA LYS A 247 32.10 14.74 22.04
C LYS A 247 31.00 15.68 22.55
N ALA A 248 30.63 16.70 21.78
CA ALA A 248 29.61 17.67 22.14
C ALA A 248 28.17 17.21 21.80
N LEU A 249 28.03 16.09 21.09
CA LEU A 249 26.74 15.54 20.67
C LEU A 249 26.53 14.15 21.30
N PRO A 250 25.29 13.71 21.46
CA PRO A 250 25.00 12.33 21.85
C PRO A 250 25.58 11.33 20.86
N SER A 251 25.91 10.14 21.34
CA SER A 251 26.32 9.03 20.49
C SER A 251 25.19 8.64 19.54
N VAL A 252 25.53 8.43 18.27
CA VAL A 252 24.55 7.99 17.27
C VAL A 252 24.54 6.47 17.18
N ASN A 253 23.35 5.89 17.27
CA ASN A 253 23.12 4.48 17.00
C ASN A 253 22.80 4.32 15.51
N LEU A 254 23.68 3.69 14.74
CA LEU A 254 23.46 3.45 13.32
C LEU A 254 22.46 2.32 13.13
N GLU A 255 21.27 2.63 12.60
CA GLU A 255 20.16 1.69 12.48
C GLU A 255 19.83 1.30 11.02
N LEU A 256 20.67 1.67 10.05
CA LEU A 256 20.43 1.45 8.62
C LEU A 256 19.96 0.03 8.26
N ALA A 257 20.57 -0.99 8.86
CA ALA A 257 20.26 -2.40 8.57
C ALA A 257 19.47 -3.09 9.70
N THR A 258 19.31 -2.45 10.86
CA THR A 258 18.73 -3.06 12.06
C THR A 258 17.32 -2.55 12.36
N ARG A 259 17.00 -1.34 11.88
CA ARG A 259 15.66 -0.75 12.01
C ARG A 259 14.64 -1.58 11.25
N ASN A 260 13.47 -1.71 11.85
CA ASN A 260 12.30 -2.27 11.19
C ASN A 260 11.55 -1.14 10.46
N TYR A 261 11.85 -0.96 9.17
CA TYR A 261 11.30 0.13 8.36
C TYR A 261 9.82 -0.02 8.01
N LEU A 262 9.27 -1.24 8.03
CA LEU A 262 7.83 -1.46 7.89
C LEU A 262 7.11 -1.36 9.23
N GLY A 263 7.83 -1.30 10.36
CA GLY A 263 7.25 -1.33 11.68
C GLY A 263 6.58 -2.68 12.01
N GLY A 264 5.51 -2.62 12.80
CA GLY A 264 4.80 -3.81 13.27
C GLY A 264 3.96 -4.51 12.21
N SER A 265 3.05 -5.35 12.67
CA SER A 265 2.11 -6.12 11.83
C SER A 265 1.36 -5.23 10.84
N LEU A 266 1.06 -5.78 9.66
CA LEU A 266 0.13 -5.14 8.73
C LEU A 266 -1.27 -5.13 9.32
N ASP A 267 -2.06 -4.13 8.92
CA ASP A 267 -3.46 -4.03 9.30
C ASP A 267 -4.30 -4.84 8.31
N SER A 268 -4.76 -6.01 8.72
CA SER A 268 -5.63 -6.87 7.89
C SER A 268 -7.01 -6.26 7.65
N SER A 269 -7.44 -5.27 8.44
CA SER A 269 -8.76 -4.65 8.24
C SER A 269 -8.89 -3.92 6.90
N LEU A 270 -7.76 -3.59 6.27
CA LEU A 270 -7.69 -3.03 4.93
C LEU A 270 -8.16 -4.00 3.82
N LEU A 271 -8.38 -5.28 4.15
CA LEU A 271 -8.86 -6.31 3.23
C LEU A 271 -10.30 -6.72 3.52
N ASP A 272 -10.90 -6.24 4.61
CA ASP A 272 -12.16 -6.78 5.12
C ASP A 272 -13.31 -6.61 4.14
N GLU A 273 -13.38 -5.48 3.42
CA GLU A 273 -14.45 -5.22 2.46
C GLU A 273 -14.43 -6.21 1.29
N GLU A 274 -13.25 -6.46 0.73
CA GLU A 274 -13.05 -7.38 -0.38
C GLU A 274 -13.22 -8.84 0.05
N VAL A 275 -12.75 -9.21 1.24
CA VAL A 275 -12.94 -10.54 1.81
C VAL A 275 -14.43 -10.81 2.05
N MET A 276 -15.16 -9.87 2.67
CA MET A 276 -16.61 -9.99 2.83
C MET A 276 -17.32 -10.12 1.48
N ALA A 277 -16.90 -9.37 0.47
CA ALA A 277 -17.49 -9.47 -0.87
C ALA A 277 -17.29 -10.85 -1.50
N ALA A 278 -16.11 -11.45 -1.31
CA ALA A 278 -15.81 -12.81 -1.79
C ALA A 278 -16.63 -13.88 -1.03
N GLU A 279 -16.80 -13.75 0.28
CA GLU A 279 -17.62 -14.66 1.10
C GLU A 279 -19.09 -14.68 0.66
N HIS A 280 -19.63 -13.53 0.24
CA HIS A 280 -21.02 -13.40 -0.21
C HIS A 280 -21.20 -13.72 -1.71
N LYS A 281 -20.15 -14.09 -2.43
CA LYS A 281 -20.22 -14.38 -3.87
C LYS A 281 -21.06 -15.65 -4.11
N ASP A 282 -22.21 -15.48 -4.74
CA ASP A 282 -23.14 -16.57 -5.05
C ASP A 282 -22.59 -17.50 -6.14
N SER A 283 -22.63 -18.80 -5.86
CA SER A 283 -22.40 -19.87 -6.84
C SER A 283 -23.69 -20.67 -7.02
N VAL A 284 -24.17 -20.70 -8.26
CA VAL A 284 -25.38 -21.45 -8.65
C VAL A 284 -24.94 -22.71 -9.40
N PRO A 285 -25.56 -23.89 -9.16
CA PRO A 285 -25.24 -25.11 -9.89
C PRO A 285 -25.31 -24.90 -11.42
N LEU A 286 -24.30 -25.38 -12.16
CA LEU A 286 -24.14 -25.20 -13.61
C LEU A 286 -25.37 -25.61 -14.44
N ASN A 287 -26.20 -26.51 -13.91
CA ASN A 287 -27.39 -27.04 -14.59
C ASN A 287 -28.68 -26.25 -14.29
N ALA A 288 -28.63 -25.21 -13.45
CA ALA A 288 -29.80 -24.43 -13.07
C ALA A 288 -29.94 -23.17 -13.93
N SER A 289 -31.06 -23.04 -14.63
CA SER A 289 -31.43 -21.79 -15.32
C SER A 289 -31.66 -20.68 -14.29
N ARG A 290 -31.12 -19.48 -14.54
CA ARG A 290 -31.38 -18.25 -13.75
C ARG A 290 -32.87 -17.91 -13.62
N ILE A 291 -33.72 -18.46 -14.51
CA ILE A 291 -35.16 -18.22 -14.59
C ILE A 291 -35.97 -19.41 -14.01
N SER A 292 -35.32 -20.42 -13.40
CA SER A 292 -36.03 -21.59 -12.89
C SER A 292 -37.00 -21.24 -11.75
N LEU A 293 -38.21 -21.79 -11.78
CA LEU A 293 -39.21 -21.68 -10.70
C LEU A 293 -39.03 -22.73 -9.59
N SER A 294 -38.09 -23.67 -9.74
CA SER A 294 -37.74 -24.66 -8.72
C SER A 294 -36.90 -24.03 -7.62
N ASP A 295 -37.05 -24.45 -6.36
CA ASP A 295 -36.11 -24.08 -5.29
C ASP A 295 -34.69 -24.46 -5.71
N LEU A 296 -33.74 -23.53 -5.54
CA LEU A 296 -32.34 -23.72 -5.92
C LEU A 296 -31.49 -23.68 -4.68
N GLU A 297 -30.60 -24.66 -4.54
CA GLU A 297 -29.51 -24.57 -3.59
C GLU A 297 -28.47 -23.59 -4.13
N VAL A 298 -28.20 -22.54 -3.37
CA VAL A 298 -27.18 -21.53 -3.67
C VAL A 298 -26.10 -21.68 -2.61
N THR A 299 -24.86 -21.78 -3.06
CA THR A 299 -23.69 -21.85 -2.17
C THR A 299 -22.93 -20.55 -2.28
N HIS A 300 -22.59 -19.93 -1.16
CA HIS A 300 -21.83 -18.68 -1.13
C HIS A 300 -20.35 -18.95 -0.84
N GLY A 301 -19.46 -18.15 -1.44
CA GLY A 301 -18.03 -18.17 -1.10
C GLY A 301 -17.35 -19.52 -1.39
N VAL A 302 -17.74 -20.23 -2.45
CA VAL A 302 -17.16 -21.54 -2.80
C VAL A 302 -15.63 -21.46 -2.98
N GLU A 303 -15.16 -20.42 -3.67
CA GLU A 303 -13.72 -20.17 -3.86
C GLU A 303 -13.02 -19.85 -2.53
N VAL A 304 -13.72 -19.21 -1.58
CA VAL A 304 -13.20 -18.94 -0.22
C VAL A 304 -13.06 -20.25 0.56
N GLU A 305 -14.03 -21.15 0.47
CA GLU A 305 -13.94 -22.49 1.08
C GLU A 305 -12.78 -23.29 0.48
N GLU A 306 -12.61 -23.26 -0.84
CA GLU A 306 -11.50 -23.94 -1.53
C GLU A 306 -10.16 -23.37 -1.08
N PHE A 307 -10.01 -22.04 -1.03
CA PHE A 307 -8.83 -21.36 -0.51
C PHE A 307 -8.50 -21.80 0.93
N ILE A 308 -9.49 -21.88 1.83
CA ILE A 308 -9.25 -22.30 3.20
C ILE A 308 -8.83 -23.78 3.27
N THR A 309 -9.46 -24.64 2.49
CA THR A 309 -9.20 -26.09 2.53
C THR A 309 -7.94 -26.51 1.76
N SER A 310 -7.36 -25.60 0.98
CA SER A 310 -6.09 -25.78 0.25
C SER A 310 -4.96 -24.94 0.87
N GLU A 311 -4.96 -23.63 0.66
CA GLU A 311 -3.86 -22.72 1.04
C GLU A 311 -3.74 -22.57 2.56
N CYS A 312 -4.85 -22.30 3.27
CA CYS A 312 -4.82 -22.23 4.73
C CYS A 312 -4.48 -23.59 5.37
N ARG A 313 -4.84 -24.70 4.71
CA ARG A 313 -4.42 -26.04 5.16
C ARG A 313 -2.92 -26.25 5.02
N ASN A 314 -2.28 -25.76 3.95
CA ASN A 314 -0.83 -25.86 3.75
C ASN A 314 -0.03 -25.11 4.82
N LEU A 315 -0.66 -24.14 5.49
CA LEU A 315 -0.07 -23.40 6.62
C LEU A 315 -0.49 -23.95 7.99
N ASP A 316 -1.21 -25.07 8.05
CA ASP A 316 -1.76 -25.67 9.28
C ASP A 316 -2.66 -24.72 10.09
N ILE A 317 -3.37 -23.81 9.43
CA ILE A 317 -4.27 -22.83 10.07
C ILE A 317 -5.76 -23.13 9.84
N TRP A 318 -6.10 -24.29 9.28
CA TRP A 318 -7.50 -24.74 9.11
C TRP A 318 -7.93 -25.66 10.26
N ASN A 319 -9.05 -25.34 10.91
CA ASN A 319 -9.66 -26.06 12.04
C ASN A 319 -10.49 -27.29 11.64
N GLU A 320 -10.42 -27.75 10.40
CA GLU A 320 -11.21 -28.88 9.85
C GLU A 320 -12.73 -28.70 9.84
N LYS A 321 -13.24 -27.56 10.31
CA LYS A 321 -14.65 -27.19 10.24
C LYS A 321 -15.04 -26.82 8.82
N ARG A 322 -16.34 -26.98 8.53
CA ARG A 322 -16.99 -26.56 7.28
C ARG A 322 -17.85 -25.32 7.50
N PRO A 323 -18.01 -24.46 6.49
CA PRO A 323 -18.88 -23.31 6.59
C PRO A 323 -20.36 -23.72 6.49
N GLU A 324 -21.25 -22.85 6.96
CA GLU A 324 -22.70 -22.94 6.78
C GLU A 324 -23.12 -22.05 5.59
N ASN A 325 -22.55 -22.32 4.41
CA ASN A 325 -22.63 -21.48 3.22
C ASN A 325 -23.68 -21.92 2.18
N SER A 326 -24.40 -23.01 2.41
CA SER A 326 -25.51 -23.45 1.56
C SER A 326 -26.85 -22.89 2.05
N LYS A 327 -27.61 -22.27 1.14
CA LYS A 327 -28.96 -21.76 1.39
C LYS A 327 -29.91 -22.19 0.28
N LEU A 328 -31.14 -22.55 0.66
CA LEU A 328 -32.24 -22.80 -0.28
C LEU A 328 -32.88 -21.47 -0.71
N SER A 329 -32.66 -21.09 -1.97
CA SER A 329 -33.27 -19.92 -2.62
C SER A 329 -34.64 -20.28 -3.20
N LYS A 330 -35.70 -19.70 -2.63
CA LYS A 330 -37.07 -19.93 -3.12
C LYS A 330 -37.36 -19.08 -4.35
N ALA A 331 -38.32 -19.50 -5.16
CA ALA A 331 -38.71 -18.75 -6.37
C ALA A 331 -39.17 -17.31 -6.08
N ARG A 332 -39.75 -17.07 -4.89
CA ARG A 332 -40.20 -15.73 -4.45
C ARG A 332 -39.05 -14.75 -4.22
N ASP A 333 -37.89 -15.24 -3.78
CA ASP A 333 -36.72 -14.41 -3.48
C ASP A 333 -36.00 -13.98 -4.77
N ARG A 334 -36.15 -14.76 -5.85
CA ARG A 334 -35.60 -14.48 -7.19
C ARG A 334 -36.51 -13.64 -8.09
N CYS A 335 -37.81 -13.56 -7.77
CA CYS A 335 -38.82 -12.85 -8.55
C CYS A 335 -39.24 -11.52 -7.91
N VAL A 336 -38.31 -10.73 -7.38
CA VAL A 336 -38.59 -9.32 -7.09
C VAL A 336 -38.55 -8.58 -8.43
N VAL A 337 -39.73 -8.33 -8.99
CA VAL A 337 -39.92 -7.52 -10.19
C VAL A 337 -39.36 -6.11 -9.92
N MET A 338 -38.41 -5.66 -10.74
CA MET A 338 -37.89 -4.28 -10.78
C MET A 338 -38.98 -3.24 -11.00
#